data_AF-A0A210PLI1-F1
#
_entry.id   AF-A0A210PLI1-F1
#
_cell.length_a   1.000
_cell.length_b   1.000
_cell.length_c   1.000
_cell.angle_alpha   90.00
_cell.angle_beta   90.00
_cell.angle_gamma   90.00
#
_symmetry.space_group_name_H-M   'P 1'
#
loop_
_entity.id
_entity.type
_entity.pdbx_description
1 polymer ?
#
loop_
_entity_poly.entity_id
_entity_poly.type
_entity_poly.pdbx_seq_one_letter_code
_entity_poly.pdbx_strand_id
1 'polypeptide(L)'
;MRRAHMGNDQPYKPTAQMLEAENQHMEDQLSSKVKALKSLTIDMGNEVREQNKFLTEMDDDFDKSGGLLKSSMGRLKDIASKGGPRLWCYMFLFILFVIFICWVIIRFR
;
A
#
# COMPACT_ATOMS: atom_id res chain seq x y z
N MET A 1 44.42 54.66 54.61
CA MET A 1 42.98 54.43 54.86
C MET A 1 42.27 54.25 53.53
N ARG A 2 41.94 53.03 53.12
CA ARG A 2 41.16 52.75 51.91
C ARG A 2 40.03 51.81 52.33
N ARG A 3 38.84 52.37 52.55
CA ARG A 3 37.64 51.62 52.93
C ARG A 3 37.15 50.84 51.71
N ALA A 4 37.05 49.51 51.85
CA ALA A 4 36.42 48.64 50.87
C ALA A 4 34.91 48.84 50.90
N HIS A 5 34.33 49.01 49.71
CA HIS A 5 32.90 49.01 49.46
C HIS A 5 32.43 47.55 49.55
N MET A 6 31.87 47.15 50.69
CA MET A 6 31.16 45.87 50.81
C MET A 6 29.82 46.01 50.08
N GLY A 7 29.77 45.51 48.85
CA GLY A 7 28.52 45.29 48.11
C GLY A 7 27.66 44.31 48.88
N ASN A 8 26.43 44.72 49.17
CA ASN A 8 25.43 43.91 49.84
C ASN A 8 24.79 42.97 48.80
N ASP A 9 25.44 41.83 48.53
CA ASP A 9 24.88 40.75 47.71
C ASP A 9 23.79 40.04 48.52
N GLN A 10 22.58 40.62 48.52
CA GLN A 10 21.38 39.95 49.02
C GLN A 10 21.04 38.76 48.10
N PRO A 11 20.90 37.53 48.63
CA PRO A 11 20.45 36.40 47.84
C PRO A 11 18.99 36.66 47.42
N TYR A 12 18.78 36.83 46.11
CA TYR A 12 17.46 36.95 45.50
C TYR A 12 16.61 35.73 45.87
N LYS A 13 15.60 35.92 46.72
CA LYS A 13 14.56 34.93 47.00
C LYS A 13 13.36 35.28 46.12
N PRO A 14 12.98 34.39 45.18
CA PRO A 14 11.76 34.60 44.40
C PRO A 14 10.58 34.85 45.35
N THR A 15 9.85 35.95 45.14
CA THR A 15 8.63 36.21 45.91
C THR A 15 7.57 35.18 45.50
N ALA A 16 6.67 34.81 46.41
CA ALA A 16 5.62 33.81 46.13
C ALA A 16 4.81 34.14 44.86
N GLN A 17 4.62 35.43 44.57
CA GLN A 17 3.95 35.92 43.36
C GLN A 17 4.72 35.61 42.06
N MET A 18 6.06 35.64 42.08
CA MET A 18 6.86 35.29 40.90
C MET A 18 6.82 33.79 40.62
N LEU A 19 6.86 32.98 41.68
CA LEU A 19 6.66 31.52 41.59
C LEU A 19 5.27 31.14 41.08
N GLU A 20 4.23 31.85 41.53
CA GLU A 20 2.86 31.63 41.09
C GLU A 20 2.67 32.03 39.62
N ALA A 21 3.24 33.16 39.19
CA ALA A 21 3.23 33.58 37.78
C ALA A 21 3.99 32.59 36.87
N GLU A 22 5.11 32.03 37.34
CA GLU A 22 5.85 31.00 36.62
C GLU A 22 5.04 29.71 36.49
N ASN A 23 4.36 29.28 37.57
CA ASN A 23 3.45 28.14 37.54
C ASN A 23 2.29 28.34 36.55
N GLN A 24 1.63 29.50 36.56
CA GLN A 24 0.57 29.81 35.60
C GLN A 24 1.09 29.75 34.16
N HIS A 25 2.28 30.28 33.91
CA HIS A 25 2.89 30.21 32.59
C HIS A 25 3.17 28.76 32.15
N MET A 26 3.68 27.93 33.07
CA MET A 26 3.90 26.50 32.81
C MET A 26 2.60 25.74 32.57
N GLU A 27 1.53 26.05 33.32
CA GLU A 27 0.20 25.47 33.12
C GLU A 27 -0.39 25.83 31.75
N ASP A 28 -0.29 27.09 31.34
CA ASP A 28 -0.75 27.54 30.02
C ASP A 28 0.01 26.85 28.89
N GLN A 29 1.34 26.72 29.02
CA GLN A 29 2.15 25.97 28.07
C GLN A 29 1.73 24.49 28.01
N LEU A 30 1.51 23.86 29.16
CA LEU A 30 1.09 22.46 29.22
C LEU A 30 -0.29 22.28 28.58
N SER A 31 -1.25 23.15 28.90
CA SER A 31 -2.59 23.16 28.32
C SER A 31 -2.55 23.30 26.80
N SER A 32 -1.70 24.19 26.28
CA SER A 32 -1.48 24.36 24.84
C SER A 32 -0.94 23.07 24.18
N LYS A 33 0.08 22.45 24.78
CA LYS A 33 0.65 21.18 24.28
C LYS A 33 -0.36 20.04 24.31
N VAL A 34 -1.15 19.92 25.37
CA VAL A 34 -2.20 18.89 25.49
C VAL A 34 -3.28 19.11 24.42
N LYS A 35 -3.69 20.35 24.15
CA LYS A 35 -4.64 20.66 23.07
C LYS A 35 -4.08 20.26 21.69
N ALA A 36 -2.80 20.53 21.44
CA ALA A 36 -2.15 20.12 20.19
C ALA A 36 -2.11 18.58 20.03
N LEU A 37 -1.72 17.85 21.08
CA LEU A 37 -1.73 16.38 21.08
C LEU A 37 -3.13 15.81 20.88
N LYS A 38 -4.15 16.44 21.49
CA LYS A 38 -5.54 16.06 21.30
C LYS A 38 -5.96 16.22 19.83
N SER A 39 -5.64 17.35 19.20
CA SER A 39 -5.92 17.56 17.77
C SER A 39 -5.23 16.49 16.92
N LEU A 40 -3.93 16.29 17.12
CA LEU A 40 -3.16 15.30 16.37
C LEU A 40 -3.74 13.88 16.50
N THR A 41 -4.22 13.52 17.70
CA THR A 41 -4.83 12.20 17.95
C THR A 41 -6.17 12.07 17.23
N ILE A 42 -6.98 13.14 17.18
CA ILE A 42 -8.23 13.16 16.41
C ILE A 42 -7.95 13.02 14.92
N ASP A 43 -6.98 13.78 14.42
CA ASP A 43 -6.57 13.76 13.02
C ASP A 43 -6.06 12.37 12.62
N MET A 44 -5.22 11.74 13.45
CA MET A 44 -4.77 10.37 13.26
C MET A 44 -5.93 9.37 13.27
N GLY A 45 -6.92 9.56 14.14
CA GLY A 45 -8.12 8.71 14.17
C GLY A 45 -8.96 8.83 12.89
N ASN A 46 -9.05 10.03 12.31
CA ASN A 46 -9.75 10.26 11.05
C ASN A 46 -8.99 9.66 9.87
N GLU A 47 -7.67 9.89 9.81
CA GLU A 47 -6.78 9.33 8.78
C GLU A 47 -6.84 7.80 8.77
N VAL A 48 -6.79 7.14 9.94
CA VAL A 48 -6.90 5.68 10.03
C VAL A 48 -8.25 5.18 9.51
N ARG A 49 -9.35 5.90 9.75
CA ARG A 49 -10.67 5.53 9.22
C ARG A 49 -10.75 5.70 7.71
N GLU A 50 -10.15 6.77 7.19
CA GLU A 50 -10.07 7.02 5.75
C GLU A 50 -9.21 5.96 5.05
N GLN A 51 -8.03 5.66 5.60
CA GLN A 51 -7.16 4.60 5.11
C GLN A 51 -7.85 3.24 5.14
N ASN A 52 -8.61 2.93 6.19
CA ASN A 52 -9.38 1.67 6.25
C ASN A 52 -10.45 1.59 5.16
N LYS A 53 -11.14 2.71 4.88
CA LYS A 53 -12.07 2.80 3.75
C LYS A 53 -11.35 2.59 2.42
N PHE A 54 -10.20 3.24 2.22
CA PHE A 54 -9.38 3.08 1.03
C PHE A 54 -8.90 1.63 0.84
N LEU A 55 -8.47 0.96 1.92
CA LEU A 55 -8.08 -0.46 1.88
C LEU A 55 -9.23 -1.36 1.46
N THR A 56 -10.46 -1.05 1.89
CA THR A 56 -11.67 -1.79 1.46
C THR A 56 -11.94 -1.59 -0.03
N GLU A 57 -11.82 -0.35 -0.52
CA GLU A 57 -11.97 -0.06 -1.96
C GLU A 57 -10.88 -0.73 -2.80
N MET A 58 -9.65 -0.79 -2.28
CA MET A 58 -8.54 -1.48 -2.92
C MET A 58 -8.76 -3.00 -3.00
N ASP A 59 -9.37 -3.60 -1.97
CA ASP A 59 -9.76 -5.02 -1.98
C ASP A 59 -10.79 -5.31 -3.09
N ASP A 60 -11.82 -4.47 -3.21
CA ASP A 60 -12.83 -4.57 -4.28
C ASP A 60 -12.21 -4.48 -5.69
N ASP A 61 -11.23 -3.59 -5.88
CA ASP A 61 -10.52 -3.44 -7.16
C ASP A 61 -9.56 -4.60 -7.45
N PHE A 62 -8.94 -5.17 -6.41
CA PHE A 62 -8.12 -6.36 -6.54
C PHE A 62 -8.98 -7.58 -6.91
N ASP A 63 -10.16 -7.73 -6.32
CA ASP A 63 -11.11 -8.79 -6.65
C ASP A 63 -11.61 -8.70 -8.11
N LYS A 64 -11.94 -7.48 -8.58
CA LYS A 64 -12.29 -7.24 -10.00
C LYS A 64 -11.14 -7.64 -10.93
N SER A 65 -9.94 -7.16 -10.65
CA SER A 65 -8.74 -7.43 -11.45
C SER A 65 -8.39 -8.92 -11.44
N GLY A 66 -8.48 -9.56 -10.27
CA GLY A 66 -8.31 -10.99 -10.07
C GLY A 66 -9.34 -11.82 -10.86
N GLY A 67 -10.61 -11.40 -10.88
CA GLY A 67 -11.66 -12.01 -11.69
C GLY A 67 -11.37 -11.96 -13.19
N LEU A 68 -10.90 -10.81 -13.70
CA LEU A 68 -10.51 -10.65 -15.11
C LEU A 68 -9.30 -11.51 -15.48
N LEU A 69 -8.29 -11.54 -14.61
CA LEU A 69 -7.10 -12.37 -14.79
C LEU A 69 -7.43 -13.86 -14.74
N LYS A 70 -8.27 -14.29 -13.79
CA LYS A 70 -8.75 -15.68 -13.67
C LYS A 70 -9.53 -16.11 -14.91
N SER A 71 -10.38 -15.24 -15.45
CA SER A 71 -11.09 -15.48 -16.73
C SER A 71 -10.11 -15.62 -17.90
N SER A 72 -9.12 -14.73 -17.98
CA SER A 72 -8.08 -14.76 -19.01
C SER A 72 -7.22 -16.02 -18.94
N MET A 73 -6.76 -16.39 -17.74
CA MET A 73 -6.04 -17.65 -17.49
C MET A 73 -6.90 -18.88 -17.81
N GLY A 74 -8.20 -18.86 -17.48
CA GLY A 74 -9.12 -19.94 -17.82
C GLY A 74 -9.22 -20.14 -19.34
N ARG A 75 -9.36 -19.05 -20.10
CA ARG A 75 -9.35 -19.09 -21.57
C ARG A 75 -8.01 -19.57 -22.12
N LEU A 76 -6.89 -19.14 -21.54
CA LEU A 76 -5.55 -19.61 -21.94
C LEU A 76 -5.37 -21.11 -21.70
N LYS A 77 -5.83 -21.61 -20.54
CA LYS A 77 -5.83 -23.04 -20.22
C LYS A 77 -6.71 -23.84 -21.17
N ASP A 78 -7.87 -23.31 -21.52
CA ASP A 78 -8.76 -23.89 -22.53
C ASP A 78 -8.07 -23.98 -23.89
N ILE A 79 -7.43 -22.90 -24.35
CA ILE A 79 -6.68 -22.88 -25.62
C ILE A 79 -5.53 -23.90 -25.58
N ALA A 80 -4.76 -23.92 -24.50
CA ALA A 80 -3.64 -24.85 -24.32
C ALA A 80 -4.10 -26.32 -24.32
N SER A 81 -5.28 -26.62 -23.76
CA SER A 81 -5.82 -27.99 -23.72
C SER A 81 -6.55 -28.41 -25.00
N LYS A 82 -7.14 -27.47 -25.74
CA LYS A 82 -7.93 -27.74 -26.96
C LYS A 82 -7.07 -28.00 -28.21
N GLY A 83 -5.75 -27.79 -28.15
CA GLY A 83 -4.78 -28.27 -29.15
C GLY A 83 -4.62 -29.79 -29.12
N GLY A 84 -5.69 -30.54 -29.41
CA GLY A 84 -5.71 -31.99 -29.25
C GLY A 84 -4.96 -32.74 -30.36
N PRO A 85 -4.42 -33.94 -30.07
CA PRO A 85 -3.70 -34.76 -31.05
C PRO A 85 -4.60 -35.18 -32.22
N ARG A 86 -5.94 -35.18 -32.07
CA ARG A 86 -6.87 -35.52 -33.14
C ARG A 86 -6.72 -34.60 -34.35
N LEU A 87 -6.59 -33.29 -34.15
CA LEU A 87 -6.43 -32.34 -35.25
C LEU A 87 -5.11 -32.59 -36.00
N TRP A 88 -4.04 -32.82 -35.25
CA TRP A 88 -2.73 -33.21 -35.79
C TRP A 88 -2.77 -34.56 -36.52
N CYS A 89 -3.51 -35.55 -36.01
CA CYS A 89 -3.72 -36.84 -36.69
C CYS A 89 -4.49 -36.69 -38.01
N TYR A 90 -5.53 -35.86 -38.06
CA TYR A 90 -6.26 -35.60 -39.31
C TYR A 90 -5.36 -34.91 -40.35
N MET A 91 -4.55 -33.93 -39.93
CA MET A 91 -3.58 -33.28 -40.81
C MET A 91 -2.53 -34.28 -41.34
N PHE A 92 -2.04 -35.18 -40.48
CA PHE A 92 -1.08 -36.21 -40.88
C PHE A 92 -1.68 -37.24 -41.86
N LEU A 93 -2.89 -37.74 -41.58
CA LEU A 93 -3.59 -38.66 -42.47
C LEU A 93 -3.87 -38.05 -43.85
N PHE A 94 -4.21 -36.76 -43.89
CA PHE A 94 -4.42 -36.04 -45.15
C PHE A 94 -3.14 -36.01 -46.01
N ILE A 95 -1.98 -35.75 -45.39
CA ILE A 95 -0.69 -35.78 -46.09
C ILE A 95 -0.40 -37.18 -46.64
N LEU A 96 -0.59 -38.23 -45.84
CA LEU A 96 -0.41 -39.62 -46.28
C LEU A 96 -1.32 -39.98 -47.45
N PHE A 97 -2.57 -39.53 -47.42
CA PHE A 97 -3.53 -39.75 -48.50
C PHE A 97 -3.06 -39.12 -49.82
N VAL A 98 -2.57 -37.88 -49.79
CA VAL A 98 -2.05 -37.20 -50.99
C VAL A 98 -0.82 -37.93 -51.54
N ILE A 99 0.12 -38.34 -50.68
CA ILE A 99 1.29 -39.11 -51.10
C ILE A 99 0.88 -40.44 -51.74
N PHE A 100 -0.10 -41.13 -51.15
CA PHE A 100 -0.62 -42.38 -51.69
C PHE A 100 -1.22 -42.21 -53.08
N ILE A 101 -2.05 -41.18 -53.30
CA ILE A 101 -2.64 -40.87 -54.61
C ILE A 101 -1.54 -40.57 -55.65
N CYS A 102 -0.56 -39.72 -55.29
CA CYS A 102 0.58 -39.43 -56.16
C CYS A 102 1.36 -40.71 -56.52
N TRP A 103 1.58 -41.60 -55.56
CA TRP A 103 2.26 -42.88 -55.79
C TRP A 103 1.48 -43.78 -56.74
N VAL A 104 0.16 -43.92 -56.56
CA VAL A 104 -0.71 -44.70 -57.46
C VAL A 104 -0.66 -44.14 -58.88
N ILE A 105 -0.76 -42.82 -59.05
CA ILE A 105 -0.70 -42.17 -60.36
C ILE A 105 0.64 -42.42 -61.05
N ILE A 106 1.75 -42.31 -60.32
CA ILE A 106 3.10 -42.58 -60.85
C ILE A 106 3.26 -44.07 -61.20
N ARG A 107 2.68 -44.98 -60.40
CA ARG A 107 2.79 -46.42 -60.60
C ARG A 107 1.91 -46.97 -61.72
N PHE A 108 0.80 -46.28 -62.03
CA PHE A 108 -0.14 -46.63 -63.11
C PHE A 108 0.19 -45.94 -64.46
N ARG A 109 1.12 -44.98 -64.47
CA ARG A 109 1.79 -44.52 -65.70
C ARG A 109 3.03 -45.36 -65.98
#